data_AF-A0A9D7FKW9-F1
#
_entry.id   AF-A0A9D7FKW9-F1
#
_cell.length_a   1.000
_cell.length_b   1.000
_cell.length_c   1.000
_cell.angle_alpha   90.00
_cell.angle_beta   90.00
_cell.angle_gamma   90.00
#
_symmetry.space_group_name_H-M   'P 1'
#
loop_
_entity.id
_entity.type
_entity.pdbx_description
1 polymer ?
#
loop_
_entity_poly.entity_id
_entity_poly.type
_entity_poly.pdbx_seq_one_letter_code
_entity_poly.pdbx_strand_id
1 'polypeptide(L)'
;MNEVINSISMKLMLALLTLVMLFHLLVLSQIIPYDIVWAGKLNSIEEMYSFEIMSILVNSILMTTLLLKGNFIKHKISGKIINGIIWFFIFLFTLNTIGNLFAKTIFEKVVFTPLTLISVFLLWNIVQLKSNKNPK
;
A
#
# COMPACT_ATOMS: atom_id res chain seq x y z
N MET A 1 17.72 -11.82 -14.01
CA MET A 1 16.77 -10.74 -14.38
C MET A 1 15.60 -10.66 -13.41
N ASN A 2 14.81 -11.73 -13.23
CA ASN A 2 13.63 -11.72 -12.34
C ASN A 2 13.96 -11.38 -10.86
N GLU A 3 15.06 -11.90 -10.32
CA GLU A 3 15.47 -11.58 -8.93
C GLU A 3 15.83 -10.11 -8.73
N VAL A 4 16.51 -9.50 -9.72
CA VAL A 4 16.86 -8.08 -9.70
C VAL A 4 15.61 -7.22 -9.76
N ILE A 5 14.69 -7.52 -10.68
CA ILE A 5 13.39 -6.82 -10.81
C ILE A 5 12.63 -6.88 -9.50
N ASN A 6 12.55 -8.06 -8.88
CA ASN A 6 11.81 -8.23 -7.64
C ASN A 6 12.46 -7.50 -6.46
N SER A 7 13.79 -7.45 -6.38
CA SER A 7 14.51 -6.67 -5.37
C SER A 7 14.25 -5.18 -5.51
N ILE A 8 14.28 -4.66 -6.74
CA ILE A 8 13.93 -3.26 -7.05
C ILE A 8 12.47 -2.99 -6.69
N SER A 9 11.54 -3.87 -7.09
CA SER A 9 10.12 -3.71 -6.77
C SER A 9 9.87 -3.66 -5.27
N MET A 10 10.56 -4.51 -4.48
CA MET A 10 10.46 -4.49 -3.02
C MET A 10 10.90 -3.15 -2.43
N LYS A 11 12.06 -2.64 -2.84
CA LYS A 11 12.59 -1.35 -2.35
C LYS A 11 11.68 -0.19 -2.72
N LEU A 12 11.21 -0.15 -3.96
CA LEU A 12 10.28 0.89 -4.44
C LEU A 12 8.96 0.84 -3.69
N MET A 13 8.38 -0.34 -3.48
CA MET A 13 7.11 -0.49 -2.78
C MET A 13 7.23 -0.05 -1.31
N LEU A 14 8.31 -0.44 -0.61
CA LEU A 14 8.55 0.00 0.76
C LEU A 14 8.77 1.51 0.86
N ALA A 15 9.50 2.11 -0.10
CA ALA A 15 9.68 3.56 -0.17
C ALA A 15 8.33 4.28 -0.41
N LEU A 16 7.52 3.80 -1.34
CA LEU A 16 6.18 4.33 -1.60
C LEU A 16 5.28 4.24 -0.37
N LEU A 17 5.25 3.09 0.33
CA LEU A 17 4.48 2.94 1.56
C LEU A 17 4.94 3.91 2.65
N THR A 18 6.25 4.14 2.77
CA THR A 18 6.79 5.11 3.72
C THR A 18 6.27 6.52 3.41
N LEU A 19 6.30 6.93 2.13
CA LEU A 19 5.77 8.23 1.70
C LEU A 19 4.26 8.34 1.93
N VAL A 20 3.50 7.28 1.64
CA VAL A 20 2.05 7.21 1.89
C VAL A 20 1.74 7.33 3.39
N MET A 21 2.51 6.66 4.25
CA MET A 21 2.37 6.77 5.70
C MET A 21 2.64 8.19 6.19
N LEU A 22 3.69 8.84 5.68
CA LEU A 22 3.96 10.25 5.98
C LEU A 22 2.82 11.16 5.52
N PHE A 23 2.28 10.93 4.32
CA PHE A 23 1.13 11.67 3.83
C PHE A 23 -0.09 11.55 4.76
N HIS A 24 -0.44 10.33 5.19
CA HIS A 24 -1.55 10.12 6.14
C HIS A 24 -1.31 10.83 7.48
N LEU A 25 -0.07 10.84 7.99
CA LEU A 25 0.28 11.60 9.20
C LEU A 25 0.14 13.12 9.01
N LEU A 26 0.45 13.64 7.82
CA LEU A 26 0.25 15.06 7.49
C LEU A 26 -1.23 15.44 7.38
N VAL A 27 -2.09 14.55 6.86
CA VAL A 27 -3.55 14.73 6.85
C VAL A 27 -4.11 14.66 8.27
N LEU A 28 -3.68 13.69 9.06
CA LEU A 28 -4.10 13.52 10.46
C LEU A 28 -3.71 14.71 11.34
N SER A 29 -2.54 15.31 11.09
CA SER A 29 -2.11 16.55 11.74
C SER A 29 -2.72 17.82 11.13
N GLN A 30 -3.60 17.68 10.13
CA GLN A 30 -4.28 18.77 9.41
C GLN A 30 -3.32 19.77 8.72
N ILE A 31 -2.05 19.40 8.54
CA ILE A 31 -1.10 20.15 7.71
C ILE A 31 -1.52 20.08 6.24
N ILE A 32 -2.02 18.90 5.83
CA ILE A 32 -2.68 18.69 4.55
C ILE A 32 -4.20 18.66 4.78
N PRO A 33 -4.99 19.42 4.01
CA PRO A 33 -6.43 19.46 4.19
C PRO A 33 -7.08 18.13 3.78
N TYR A 34 -8.08 17.68 4.53
CA TYR A 34 -8.66 16.34 4.37
C TYR A 34 -9.69 16.23 3.23
N ASP A 35 -10.03 17.34 2.59
CA ASP A 35 -10.93 17.38 1.43
C ASP A 35 -10.29 16.82 0.15
N ILE A 36 -8.97 16.64 0.14
CA ILE A 36 -8.22 16.05 -1.00
C ILE A 36 -8.07 14.53 -0.92
N VAL A 37 -8.59 13.89 0.13
CA VAL A 37 -8.56 12.44 0.31
C VAL A 37 -9.97 11.85 0.27
N TRP A 38 -10.07 10.54 0.08
CA TRP A 38 -11.32 9.79 0.12
C TRP A 38 -12.41 10.32 -0.83
N ALA A 39 -12.04 10.62 -2.07
CA ALA A 39 -12.88 11.18 -3.11
C ALA A 39 -13.50 12.55 -2.76
N GLY A 40 -12.94 13.26 -1.77
CA GLY A 40 -13.51 14.48 -1.20
C GLY A 40 -14.89 14.26 -0.58
N LYS A 41 -15.11 13.08 0.03
CA LYS A 41 -16.41 12.69 0.62
C LYS A 41 -16.46 12.74 2.14
N LEU A 42 -15.34 13.05 2.80
CA LEU A 42 -15.32 13.21 4.25
C LEU A 42 -16.06 14.48 4.66
N ASN A 43 -16.97 14.35 5.61
CA ASN A 43 -17.88 15.42 6.03
C ASN A 43 -17.48 16.06 7.36
N SER A 44 -16.57 15.43 8.10
CA SER A 44 -16.11 15.95 9.39
C SER A 44 -14.68 15.54 9.71
N ILE A 45 -14.11 16.21 10.72
CA ILE A 45 -12.78 15.93 11.26
C ILE A 45 -12.75 14.55 11.94
N GLU A 46 -13.84 14.14 12.59
CA GLU A 46 -13.96 12.82 13.22
C GLU A 46 -13.97 11.69 12.17
N GLU A 47 -14.63 11.93 11.04
CA GLU A 47 -14.59 11.02 9.89
C GLU A 47 -13.17 10.93 9.35
N MET A 48 -12.49 12.07 9.15
CA MET A 48 -11.08 12.10 8.76
C MET A 48 -10.20 11.25 9.70
N TYR A 49 -10.28 11.44 11.03
CA TYR A 49 -9.47 10.65 11.95
C TYR A 49 -9.72 9.14 11.82
N SER A 50 -10.98 8.73 11.72
CA SER A 50 -11.34 7.32 11.60
C SER A 50 -10.78 6.68 10.32
N PHE A 51 -10.93 7.38 9.19
CA PHE A 51 -10.49 6.91 7.88
C PHE A 51 -8.96 6.96 7.73
N GLU A 52 -8.29 7.98 8.25
CA GLU A 52 -6.83 8.08 8.24
C GLU A 52 -6.17 7.02 9.14
N ILE A 53 -6.73 6.75 10.33
CA ILE A 53 -6.25 5.65 11.20
C ILE A 53 -6.41 4.30 10.50
N MET A 54 -7.54 4.07 9.83
CA MET A 54 -7.76 2.85 9.05
C MET A 54 -6.73 2.72 7.91
N SER A 55 -6.47 3.81 7.17
CA SER A 55 -5.45 3.84 6.12
C SER A 55 -4.05 3.51 6.65
N ILE A 56 -3.66 4.10 7.78
CA ILE A 56 -2.38 3.84 8.45
C ILE A 56 -2.28 2.38 8.86
N LEU A 57 -3.33 1.81 9.46
CA LEU A 57 -3.37 0.41 9.88
C LEU A 57 -3.21 -0.53 8.69
N VAL A 58 -4.00 -0.33 7.63
CA VAL A 58 -3.99 -1.15 6.42
C VAL A 58 -2.62 -1.08 5.73
N ASN A 59 -2.03 0.10 5.59
CA ASN A 59 -0.69 0.24 5.01
C ASN A 59 0.41 -0.37 5.90
N SER A 60 0.26 -0.31 7.24
CA SER A 60 1.18 -0.96 8.18
C SER A 60 1.16 -2.48 8.06
N ILE A 61 -0.02 -3.08 7.85
CA ILE A 61 -0.18 -4.51 7.58
C ILE A 61 0.55 -4.89 6.29
N LEU A 62 0.37 -4.11 5.21
CA LEU A 62 1.09 -4.36 3.95
C LEU A 62 2.60 -4.24 4.13
N MET A 63 3.07 -3.16 4.76
CA MET A 63 4.50 -2.93 4.99
C MET A 63 5.12 -4.09 5.78
N THR A 64 4.46 -4.54 6.84
CA THR A 64 4.89 -5.72 7.61
C THR A 64 4.92 -6.97 6.73
N THR A 65 3.87 -7.20 5.93
CA THR A 65 3.79 -8.35 5.01
C THR A 65 4.96 -8.37 4.02
N LEU A 66 5.35 -7.20 3.50
CA LEU A 66 6.50 -7.07 2.60
C LEU A 66 7.84 -7.33 3.30
N LEU A 67 8.00 -6.87 4.54
CA LEU A 67 9.19 -7.15 5.36
C LEU A 67 9.34 -8.66 5.63
N LEU A 68 8.22 -9.35 5.91
CA LEU A 68 8.19 -10.81 6.03
C LEU A 68 8.51 -11.49 4.70
N LYS A 69 7.86 -11.07 3.60
CA LYS A 69 8.07 -11.61 2.25
C LYS A 69 9.54 -11.51 1.81
N GLY A 70 10.20 -10.40 2.14
CA GLY A 70 11.62 -10.16 1.84
C GLY A 70 12.60 -10.81 2.82
N ASN A 71 12.13 -11.55 3.83
CA ASN A 71 12.94 -12.10 4.92
C ASN A 71 13.78 -11.06 5.69
N PHE A 72 13.33 -9.80 5.71
CA PHE A 72 13.94 -8.75 6.54
C PHE A 72 13.71 -9.01 8.03
N ILE A 73 12.64 -9.74 8.38
CA ILE A 73 12.27 -10.14 9.73
C ILE A 73 12.13 -11.67 9.78
N LYS A 74 12.71 -12.30 10.78
CA LYS A 74 12.58 -13.75 11.02
C LYS A 74 11.13 -14.09 11.38
N HIS A 75 10.56 -15.10 10.74
CA HIS A 75 9.18 -15.49 10.96
C HIS A 75 8.94 -16.97 10.61
N LYS A 76 7.82 -17.51 11.11
CA LYS A 76 7.34 -18.88 10.83
C LYS A 76 6.06 -18.90 10.00
N ILE A 77 5.58 -17.74 9.54
CA ILE A 77 4.35 -17.61 8.76
C ILE A 77 4.56 -18.26 7.39
N SER A 78 3.60 -19.05 6.94
CA SER A 78 3.71 -19.75 5.66
C SER A 78 3.72 -18.77 4.49
N GLY A 79 4.55 -19.04 3.48
CA GLY A 79 4.60 -18.22 2.26
C GLY A 79 3.27 -18.14 1.50
N LYS A 80 2.37 -19.12 1.69
CA LYS A 80 1.01 -19.09 1.14
C LYS A 80 0.16 -17.98 1.77
N ILE A 81 0.22 -17.82 3.10
CA ILE A 81 -0.49 -16.75 3.82
C ILE A 81 0.04 -15.39 3.39
N ILE A 82 1.36 -15.22 3.38
CA ILE A 82 2.01 -13.96 2.95
C ILE A 82 1.58 -13.60 1.52
N ASN A 83 1.63 -14.55 0.60
CA ASN A 83 1.18 -14.32 -0.77
C ASN A 83 -0.32 -14.01 -0.86
N GLY A 84 -1.16 -14.67 -0.06
CA GLY A 84 -2.58 -14.39 0.01
C GLY A 84 -2.87 -12.95 0.43
N ILE A 85 -2.15 -12.44 1.43
CA ILE A 85 -2.25 -11.04 1.87
C ILE A 85 -1.80 -10.09 0.75
N ILE A 86 -0.68 -10.38 0.07
CA ILE A 86 -0.21 -9.54 -1.05
C ILE A 86 -1.25 -9.51 -2.18
N TRP A 87 -1.87 -10.64 -2.51
CA TRP A 87 -2.96 -10.70 -3.50
C TRP A 87 -4.19 -9.88 -3.09
N PHE A 88 -4.56 -9.92 -1.81
CA PHE A 88 -5.60 -9.03 -1.29
C PHE A 88 -5.25 -7.56 -1.52
N PHE A 89 -4.00 -7.15 -1.28
CA PHE A 89 -3.56 -5.78 -1.54
C PHE A 89 -3.49 -5.41 -3.03
N ILE A 90 -3.15 -6.36 -3.91
CA ILE A 90 -3.25 -6.17 -5.37
C ILE A 90 -4.69 -5.84 -5.75
N PHE A 91 -5.66 -6.62 -5.24
CA PHE A 91 -7.07 -6.36 -5.47
C PHE A 91 -7.51 -5.00 -4.90
N LEU A 92 -7.13 -4.70 -3.64
CA LEU A 92 -7.47 -3.45 -2.98
C LEU A 92 -6.91 -2.23 -3.74
N PHE A 93 -5.65 -2.24 -4.17
CA PHE A 93 -5.09 -1.13 -4.94
C PHE A 93 -5.63 -1.04 -6.36
N THR A 94 -6.09 -2.15 -6.94
CA THR A 94 -6.85 -2.10 -8.19
C THR A 94 -8.17 -1.37 -7.98
N LEU A 95 -8.92 -1.69 -6.92
CA LEU A 95 -10.13 -0.96 -6.56
C LEU A 95 -9.85 0.52 -6.27
N ASN A 96 -8.77 0.84 -5.56
CA ASN A 96 -8.39 2.23 -5.31
C ASN A 96 -8.04 2.96 -6.61
N THR A 97 -7.38 2.31 -7.56
CA THR A 97 -7.10 2.91 -8.87
C THR A 97 -8.39 3.26 -9.59
N ILE A 98 -9.36 2.35 -9.60
CA ILE A 98 -10.69 2.59 -10.16
C ILE A 98 -11.37 3.74 -9.41
N GLY A 99 -11.38 3.72 -8.07
CA GLY A 99 -11.96 4.77 -7.24
C GLY A 99 -11.37 6.16 -7.53
N ASN A 100 -10.04 6.24 -7.67
CA ASN A 100 -9.31 7.48 -7.96
C ASN A 100 -9.64 8.04 -9.34
N LEU A 101 -9.85 7.18 -10.35
CA LEU A 101 -10.31 7.62 -11.68
C LEU A 101 -11.69 8.31 -11.61
N PHE A 102 -12.55 7.88 -10.69
CA PHE A 102 -13.87 8.45 -10.46
C PHE A 102 -13.92 9.47 -9.31
N ALA A 103 -12.78 9.87 -8.75
CA ALA A 103 -12.72 10.83 -7.67
C ALA A 103 -13.25 12.21 -8.11
N LYS A 104 -13.72 13.01 -7.15
CA LYS A 104 -14.14 14.39 -7.43
C LYS A 104 -12.93 15.31 -7.60
N THR A 105 -11.86 15.05 -6.86
CA THR A 105 -10.69 15.93 -6.81
C THR A 105 -9.72 15.64 -7.96
N ILE A 106 -9.07 16.68 -8.48
CA ILE A 106 -8.02 16.53 -9.49
C ILE A 106 -6.75 15.89 -8.89
N PHE A 107 -6.50 16.14 -7.60
CA PHE A 107 -5.36 15.63 -6.88
C PHE A 107 -5.35 14.10 -6.86
N GLU A 108 -6.47 13.47 -6.50
CA GLU A 108 -6.58 12.01 -6.48
C GLU A 108 -6.42 11.39 -7.86
N LYS A 109 -7.01 12.02 -8.90
CA LYS A 109 -6.89 11.56 -10.29
C LYS A 109 -5.44 11.55 -10.77
N VAL A 110 -4.71 12.62 -10.50
CA VAL A 110 -3.36 12.83 -11.05
C VAL A 110 -2.26 12.21 -10.19
N VAL A 111 -2.45 12.16 -8.87
CA VAL A 111 -1.42 11.67 -7.93
C VAL A 111 -1.73 10.25 -7.46
N PHE A 112 -2.94 10.00 -6.97
CA PHE A 112 -3.24 8.70 -6.36
C PHE A 112 -3.55 7.61 -7.38
N THR A 113 -4.14 7.92 -8.53
CA THR A 113 -4.32 6.92 -9.61
C THR A 113 -3.00 6.28 -10.04
N PRO A 114 -1.96 7.04 -10.48
CA PRO A 114 -0.70 6.40 -10.86
C PRO A 114 -0.02 5.75 -9.66
N LEU A 115 -0.12 6.30 -8.45
CA LEU A 115 0.44 5.70 -7.24
C LEU A 115 -0.13 4.30 -6.98
N THR A 116 -1.45 4.15 -7.01
CA THR A 116 -2.11 2.85 -6.75
C THR A 116 -1.88 1.89 -7.90
N LEU A 117 -1.85 2.37 -9.15
CA LEU A 117 -1.56 1.56 -10.32
C LEU A 117 -0.12 1.02 -10.29
N ILE A 118 0.87 1.87 -9.99
CA ILE A 118 2.27 1.46 -9.83
C ILE A 118 2.36 0.43 -8.69
N SER A 119 1.66 0.67 -7.58
CA SER A 119 1.62 -0.27 -6.44
C SER A 119 1.11 -1.65 -6.86
N VAL A 120 0.08 -1.74 -7.70
CA VAL A 120 -0.41 -3.02 -8.26
C VAL A 120 0.71 -3.75 -9.00
N PHE A 121 1.43 -3.09 -9.90
CA PHE A 121 2.53 -3.72 -10.65
C PHE A 121 3.70 -4.13 -9.77
N LEU A 122 4.07 -3.31 -8.79
CA LEU A 122 5.14 -3.64 -7.85
C LEU A 122 4.78 -4.86 -7.01
N LEU A 123 3.56 -4.90 -6.45
CA LEU A 123 3.08 -6.05 -5.68
C LEU A 123 2.96 -7.31 -6.52
N TRP A 124 2.52 -7.17 -7.78
CA TRP A 124 2.50 -8.28 -8.74
C TRP A 124 3.90 -8.87 -8.94
N ASN A 125 4.94 -8.05 -9.13
CA ASN A 125 6.30 -8.57 -9.24
C ASN A 125 6.76 -9.25 -7.94
N ILE A 126 6.45 -8.64 -6.79
CA ILE A 126 6.84 -9.15 -5.48
C ILE A 126 6.18 -10.50 -5.17
N VAL A 127 4.91 -10.72 -5.51
CA VAL A 127 4.22 -11.98 -5.16
C VAL A 127 4.84 -13.20 -5.85
N GLN A 128 5.45 -12.98 -7.03
CA GLN A 128 6.14 -13.98 -7.83
C GLN A 128 7.51 -14.39 -7.26
N LEU A 129 8.03 -13.67 -6.26
CA LEU A 129 9.20 -14.12 -5.50
C LEU A 129 8.90 -15.47 -4.87
N LYS A 130 9.76 -16.45 -5.12
CA LYS A 130 9.71 -17.71 -4.37
C LYS A 130 10.04 -17.40 -2.91
N SER A 131 9.12 -17.72 -2.00
CA SER A 131 9.44 -17.74 -0.58
C SER A 131 10.54 -18.79 -0.40
N ASN A 132 11.73 -18.38 0.04
CA ASN A 132 12.74 -19.35 0.47
C ASN A 132 12.08 -20.24 1.52
N LYS A 133 11.97 -21.54 1.23
CA LYS A 133 11.52 -22.50 2.22
C LYS A 133 12.51 -22.40 3.38
N ASN A 134 12.05 -22.09 4.59
CA ASN A 134 12.86 -22.35 5.77
C ASN A 134 13.30 -23.83 5.68
N PRO A 135 14.60 -24.14 5.85
CA PRO A 135 15.00 -25.52 6.05
C PRO A 135 14.20 -26.03 7.26
N LYS A 136 13.61 -27.22 7.08
CA LYS A 136 12.75 -27.87 8.06
C LYS A 136 13.41 -27.95 9.44
#